data_AF-A0A7R9BBL3-F1
#
_entry.id   AF-A0A7R9BBL3-F1
#
_cell.length_a   1.000
_cell.length_b   1.000
_cell.length_c   1.000
_cell.angle_alpha   90.00
_cell.angle_beta   90.00
_cell.angle_gamma   90.00
#
_symmetry.space_group_name_H-M   'P 1'
#
loop_
_entity.id
_entity.type
_entity.pdbx_description
1 polymer ?
#
loop_
_entity_poly.entity_id
_entity_poly.type
_entity_poly.pdbx_seq_one_letter_code
_entity_poly.pdbx_strand_id
1 'polypeptide(L)'
;RASSSKNYLINFCSRKIKSAEKEPGLFDRDSVILLWRLLVVLLKQNGSIVGQDIAGLLLSERRESNTSNHGSHDAEETITNTASGPVKSEEEVTGHFRELLLYGSTKEALEWAMSHGLWGHALFLASKVDARTYANVMMRFANGLTMNDPLQTLYQLMSGRQPAAV
;
A
#
# COMPACT_ATOMS: atom_id res chain seq x y z
N ARG A 1 34.18 -15.99 6.40
CA ARG A 1 34.25 -16.63 5.05
C ARG A 1 32.91 -16.61 4.30
N ALA A 2 31.76 -16.83 4.97
CA ALA A 2 30.43 -16.83 4.32
C ALA A 2 29.98 -15.47 3.72
N SER A 3 30.31 -14.35 4.38
CA SER A 3 29.94 -13.00 3.95
C SER A 3 30.58 -12.59 2.62
N SER A 4 31.82 -13.01 2.33
CA SER A 4 32.48 -12.71 1.05
C SER A 4 31.85 -13.45 -0.14
N SER A 5 31.41 -14.70 0.06
CA SER A 5 30.74 -15.49 -0.99
C SER A 5 29.36 -14.92 -1.32
N LYS A 6 28.59 -14.54 -0.29
CA LYS A 6 27.29 -13.87 -0.47
C LYS A 6 27.41 -12.57 -1.27
N ASN A 7 28.36 -11.71 -0.92
CA ASN A 7 28.61 -10.46 -1.64
C ASN A 7 29.08 -10.71 -3.09
N TYR A 8 29.88 -11.75 -3.32
CA TYR A 8 30.27 -12.15 -4.67
C TYR A 8 29.05 -12.56 -5.52
N LEU A 9 28.16 -13.39 -4.97
CA LEU A 9 26.95 -13.83 -5.67
C LEU A 9 26.00 -12.66 -5.97
N ILE A 10 25.81 -11.73 -5.02
CA ILE A 10 25.00 -10.53 -5.23
C ILE A 10 25.59 -9.67 -6.37
N ASN A 11 26.91 -9.47 -6.37
CA ASN A 11 27.59 -8.73 -7.43
C ASN A 11 27.48 -9.43 -8.79
N PHE A 12 27.58 -10.77 -8.81
CA PHE A 12 27.38 -11.57 -10.02
C PHE A 12 25.97 -11.39 -10.59
N CYS A 13 24.93 -11.53 -9.76
CA CYS A 13 23.54 -11.33 -10.17
C CYS A 13 23.32 -9.90 -10.69
N SER A 14 23.90 -8.90 -10.01
CA SER A 14 23.82 -7.50 -10.43
C SER A 14 24.46 -7.24 -11.80
N ARG A 15 25.57 -7.93 -12.11
CA ARG A 15 26.18 -7.88 -13.45
C ARG A 15 25.30 -8.55 -14.49
N LYS A 16 24.65 -9.67 -14.16
CA LYS A 16 23.72 -10.36 -15.05
C LYS A 16 22.50 -9.52 -15.40
N ILE A 17 21.93 -8.80 -14.43
CA ILE A 17 20.86 -7.82 -14.68
C ILE A 17 21.30 -6.77 -15.72
N LYS A 18 22.44 -6.11 -15.47
CA LYS A 18 22.98 -5.10 -16.40
C LYS A 18 23.33 -5.64 -17.78
N SER A 19 23.65 -6.93 -17.89
CA SER A 19 23.90 -7.60 -19.17
C SER A 19 22.59 -7.82 -19.92
N ALA A 20 21.57 -8.35 -19.23
CA ALA A 20 20.25 -8.60 -19.81
C ALA A 20 19.55 -7.31 -20.28
N GLU A 21 19.74 -6.20 -19.56
CA GLU A 21 19.24 -4.88 -19.96
C GLU A 21 19.84 -4.38 -21.29
N LYS A 22 21.09 -4.78 -21.61
CA LYS A 22 21.84 -4.30 -22.76
C LYS A 22 21.76 -5.20 -23.99
N GLU A 23 21.14 -6.37 -23.89
CA GLU A 23 21.10 -7.37 -24.97
C GLU A 23 19.75 -7.27 -25.71
N PRO A 24 19.70 -6.62 -26.89
CA PRO A 24 18.44 -6.27 -27.58
C PRO A 24 17.77 -7.45 -28.30
N GLY A 25 18.07 -8.70 -27.94
CA GLY A 25 17.52 -9.91 -28.55
C GLY A 25 17.13 -11.00 -27.54
N LEU A 26 17.11 -10.68 -26.25
CA LEU A 26 16.68 -11.65 -25.24
C LEU A 26 15.18 -11.91 -25.35
N PHE A 27 14.83 -13.19 -25.53
CA PHE A 27 13.45 -13.63 -25.38
C PHE A 27 13.00 -13.42 -23.93
N ASP A 28 11.92 -12.67 -23.74
CA ASP A 28 11.35 -12.36 -22.43
C ASP A 28 12.36 -11.75 -21.44
N ARG A 29 13.02 -10.68 -21.91
CA ARG A 29 14.03 -9.92 -21.16
C ARG A 29 13.57 -9.54 -19.76
N ASP A 30 12.31 -9.12 -19.64
CA ASP A 30 11.69 -8.61 -18.42
C ASP A 30 11.59 -9.74 -17.38
N SER A 31 11.11 -10.94 -17.76
CA SER A 31 11.14 -12.12 -16.88
C SER A 31 12.56 -12.52 -16.44
N VAL A 32 13.55 -12.43 -17.34
CA VAL A 32 14.94 -12.74 -16.98
C VAL A 32 15.49 -11.76 -15.96
N ILE A 33 15.26 -10.46 -16.15
CA ILE A 33 15.65 -9.42 -15.20
C ILE A 33 14.97 -9.64 -13.85
N LEU A 34 13.67 -9.93 -13.85
CA LEU A 34 12.88 -10.20 -12.65
C LEU A 34 13.44 -11.38 -11.86
N LEU A 35 13.78 -12.49 -12.51
CA LEU A 35 14.38 -13.66 -11.87
C LEU A 35 15.72 -13.34 -11.21
N TRP A 36 16.57 -12.55 -11.87
CA TRP A 36 17.83 -12.10 -11.26
C TRP A 36 17.61 -11.14 -10.09
N ARG A 37 16.63 -10.23 -10.18
CA ARG A 37 16.25 -9.33 -9.08
C ARG A 37 15.71 -10.14 -7.88
N LEU A 38 14.90 -11.16 -8.12
CA LEU A 38 14.43 -12.11 -7.09
C LEU A 38 15.59 -12.84 -6.40
N LEU A 39 16.57 -13.32 -7.17
CA LEU A 39 17.74 -14.00 -6.61
C LEU A 39 18.58 -13.07 -5.71
N VAL A 40 18.68 -11.78 -6.08
CA VAL A 40 19.33 -10.78 -5.22
C VAL A 40 18.59 -10.59 -3.90
N VAL A 41 17.25 -10.55 -3.91
CA VAL A 41 16.42 -10.42 -2.71
C VAL A 41 16.60 -11.66 -1.81
N LEU A 42 16.51 -12.86 -2.38
CA LEU A 42 16.77 -14.12 -1.67
C LEU A 42 18.14 -14.12 -1.00
N LEU A 43 19.18 -13.72 -1.73
CA LEU A 43 20.54 -13.68 -1.19
C LEU A 43 20.67 -12.64 -0.07
N LYS A 44 20.12 -11.44 -0.25
CA LYS A 44 20.17 -10.37 0.77
C LYS A 44 19.49 -10.79 2.07
N GLN A 45 18.33 -11.43 1.98
CA GLN A 45 17.52 -11.84 3.13
C GLN A 45 17.80 -13.27 3.63
N ASN A 46 18.89 -13.91 3.18
CA ASN A 46 19.23 -15.30 3.56
C ASN A 46 18.09 -16.30 3.34
N GLY A 47 17.32 -16.13 2.26
CA GLY A 47 16.18 -16.97 1.89
C GLY A 47 14.85 -16.62 2.56
N SER A 48 14.81 -15.64 3.47
CA SER A 48 13.57 -15.20 4.12
C SER A 48 12.88 -14.10 3.31
N ILE A 49 11.99 -14.48 2.37
CA ILE A 49 11.19 -13.55 1.58
C ILE A 49 9.77 -13.44 2.15
N VAL A 50 9.27 -12.21 2.26
CA VAL A 50 7.87 -11.92 2.60
C VAL A 50 7.11 -11.51 1.34
N GLY A 51 5.78 -11.71 1.30
CA GLY A 51 4.95 -11.35 0.15
C GLY A 51 5.11 -9.90 -0.32
N GLN A 52 5.41 -8.97 0.60
CA GLN A 52 5.70 -7.57 0.30
C GLN A 52 6.96 -7.38 -0.56
N ASP A 53 8.00 -8.19 -0.35
CA ASP A 53 9.22 -8.14 -1.17
C ASP A 53 8.92 -8.56 -2.62
N ILE A 54 8.06 -9.58 -2.78
CA ILE A 54 7.65 -10.08 -4.10
C ILE A 54 6.75 -9.06 -4.80
N ALA A 55 5.77 -8.50 -4.11
CA ALA A 55 4.93 -7.42 -4.65
C ALA A 55 5.79 -6.21 -5.06
N GLY A 56 6.80 -5.87 -4.26
CA GLY A 56 7.83 -4.90 -4.56
C GLY A 56 8.50 -5.16 -5.91
N LEU A 57 9.02 -6.36 -6.11
CA LEU A 57 9.69 -6.77 -7.34
C LEU A 57 8.76 -6.70 -8.56
N LEU A 58 7.55 -7.24 -8.45
CA LEU A 58 6.60 -7.31 -9.56
C LEU A 58 6.06 -5.93 -9.97
N LEU A 59 5.80 -5.04 -9.01
CA LEU A 59 5.24 -3.71 -9.28
C LEU A 59 6.30 -2.70 -9.72
N SER A 60 7.58 -2.93 -9.39
CA SER A 60 8.68 -2.01 -9.74
C SER A 60 8.87 -1.89 -11.26
N GLU A 61 8.65 -2.97 -12.00
CA GLU A 61 8.79 -2.99 -13.47
C GLU A 61 7.74 -2.12 -14.17
N ARG A 62 6.53 -2.04 -13.60
CA ARG A 62 5.45 -1.18 -14.10
C ARG A 62 5.75 0.32 -13.96
N ARG A 63 6.63 0.70 -13.03
CA ARG A 63 7.00 2.12 -12.83
C ARG A 63 8.02 2.61 -13.85
N GLU A 64 8.88 1.73 -14.37
CA GLU A 64 9.91 2.11 -15.35
C GLU A 64 9.29 2.43 -16.74
N SER A 65 8.15 1.84 -17.08
CA SER A 65 7.44 2.07 -18.36
C SER A 65 6.47 3.27 -18.34
N ASN A 66 6.00 3.71 -17.18
CA ASN A 66 5.01 4.79 -17.07
C ASN A 66 5.61 6.20 -17.04
N THR A 67 6.93 6.36 -16.91
CA THR A 67 7.59 7.69 -16.90
C THR A 67 7.76 8.30 -18.30
N SER A 68 7.42 7.56 -19.36
CA SER A 68 7.61 8.01 -20.75
C SER A 68 6.35 8.58 -21.40
N ASN A 69 5.16 8.54 -20.76
CA ASN A 69 3.90 8.78 -21.48
C ASN A 69 2.74 9.32 -20.62
N HIS A 70 2.94 10.42 -19.89
CA HIS A 70 1.81 11.25 -19.44
C HIS A 70 2.13 12.74 -19.58
N GLY A 71 2.11 13.20 -20.82
CA GLY A 71 1.97 14.59 -21.16
C GLY A 71 0.50 15.01 -21.06
N SER A 72 0.28 16.16 -20.42
CA SER A 72 -0.78 17.14 -20.66
C SER A 72 -2.24 16.67 -20.58
N HIS A 73 -2.90 17.03 -19.49
CA HIS A 73 -4.24 17.60 -19.59
C HIS A 73 -4.41 18.71 -18.55
N ASP A 74 -4.30 19.94 -19.05
CA ASP A 74 -4.59 21.18 -18.32
C ASP A 74 -6.11 21.40 -18.18
N ALA A 75 -6.45 22.06 -17.06
CA ALA A 75 -7.56 22.96 -16.79
C ALA A 75 -9.01 22.44 -16.84
N GLU A 76 -9.70 22.51 -15.69
CA GLU A 76 -10.66 23.62 -15.46
C GLU A 76 -10.84 23.87 -13.96
N GLU A 77 -10.42 25.05 -13.51
CA GLU A 77 -10.63 25.58 -12.17
C GLU A 77 -12.09 26.03 -12.00
N THR A 78 -12.73 25.63 -10.89
CA THR A 78 -13.84 26.42 -10.33
C THR A 78 -13.59 26.57 -8.83
N ILE A 79 -13.33 27.82 -8.46
CA ILE A 79 -12.94 28.27 -7.13
C ILE A 79 -14.18 28.34 -6.22
N THR A 80 -14.15 27.63 -5.09
CA THR A 80 -14.87 28.07 -3.88
C THR A 80 -14.00 27.84 -2.64
N ASN A 81 -13.67 28.96 -1.98
CA ASN A 81 -12.91 29.09 -0.74
C ASN A 81 -13.45 28.25 0.42
N THR A 82 -12.60 27.44 1.06
CA THR A 82 -12.60 27.27 2.53
C THR A 82 -11.22 26.79 2.99
N ALA A 83 -10.73 27.37 4.08
CA ALA A 83 -9.42 27.10 4.64
C ALA A 83 -9.32 25.67 5.22
N SER A 84 -8.71 24.78 4.45
CA SER A 84 -8.10 23.53 4.90
C SER A 84 -7.04 23.15 3.85
N GLY A 85 -5.97 22.45 4.24
CA GLY A 85 -4.93 22.00 3.30
C GLY A 85 -5.51 21.23 2.11
N PRO A 86 -4.72 20.97 1.04
CA PRO A 86 -5.23 20.41 -0.21
C PRO A 86 -6.05 19.14 0.09
N VAL A 87 -7.38 19.27 -0.04
CA VAL A 87 -8.31 18.16 0.16
C VAL A 87 -8.05 17.21 -1.00
N LYS A 88 -7.34 16.13 -0.73
CA LYS A 88 -7.11 15.07 -1.71
C LYS A 88 -8.46 14.58 -2.22
N SER A 89 -8.59 14.43 -3.52
CA SER A 89 -9.78 13.84 -4.11
C SER A 89 -10.02 12.43 -3.54
N GLU A 90 -11.27 11.99 -3.46
CA GLU A 90 -11.59 10.63 -3.01
C GLU A 90 -10.87 9.58 -3.87
N GLU A 91 -10.67 9.88 -5.16
CA GLU A 91 -9.92 9.04 -6.10
C GLU A 91 -8.43 8.94 -5.75
N GLU A 92 -7.78 10.02 -5.33
CA GLU A 92 -6.40 9.98 -4.85
C GLU A 92 -6.26 9.17 -3.57
N VAL A 93 -7.20 9.35 -2.63
CA VAL A 93 -7.18 8.63 -1.34
C VAL A 93 -7.39 7.13 -1.56
N THR A 94 -8.37 6.76 -2.39
CA THR A 94 -8.61 5.35 -2.76
C THR A 94 -7.49 4.78 -3.63
N GLY A 95 -6.85 5.61 -4.45
CA GLY A 95 -5.65 5.28 -5.22
C GLY A 95 -4.50 4.84 -4.32
N HIS A 96 -4.16 5.64 -3.30
CA HIS A 96 -3.10 5.28 -2.36
C HIS A 96 -3.47 4.08 -1.48
N PHE A 97 -4.73 3.97 -1.06
CA PHE A 97 -5.22 2.77 -0.37
C PHE A 97 -5.01 1.50 -1.20
N ARG A 98 -5.34 1.54 -2.50
CA ARG A 98 -5.13 0.43 -3.43
C ARG A 98 -3.65 0.09 -3.56
N GLU A 99 -2.79 1.10 -3.67
CA GLU A 99 -1.34 0.92 -3.76
C GLU A 99 -0.80 0.17 -2.53
N LEU A 100 -1.16 0.61 -1.32
CA LEU A 100 -0.75 -0.05 -0.07
C LEU A 100 -1.18 -1.53 -0.03
N LEU A 101 -2.39 -1.83 -0.51
CA LEU A 101 -2.88 -3.21 -0.60
C LEU A 101 -2.14 -4.05 -1.64
N LEU A 102 -1.79 -3.47 -2.79
CA LEU A 102 -0.99 -4.15 -3.81
C LEU A 102 0.39 -4.54 -3.28
N TYR A 103 0.98 -3.73 -2.41
CA TYR A 103 2.23 -4.06 -1.71
C TYR A 103 2.05 -5.03 -0.53
N GLY A 104 0.82 -5.41 -0.17
CA GLY A 104 0.54 -6.28 0.97
C GLY A 104 0.63 -5.58 2.33
N SER A 105 0.74 -4.25 2.36
CA SER A 105 0.78 -3.44 3.59
C SER A 105 -0.62 -3.24 4.19
N THR A 106 -1.30 -4.33 4.57
CA THR A 106 -2.69 -4.30 5.07
C THR A 106 -2.87 -3.37 6.28
N LYS A 107 -1.90 -3.34 7.20
CA LYS A 107 -1.96 -2.48 8.39
C LYS A 107 -1.91 -0.99 8.04
N GLU A 108 -1.01 -0.61 7.12
CA GLU A 108 -0.87 0.78 6.67
C GLU A 108 -2.08 1.20 5.85
N ALA A 109 -2.60 0.31 5.00
CA ALA A 109 -3.82 0.54 4.23
C ALA A 109 -5.02 0.82 5.16
N LEU A 110 -5.17 0.07 6.26
CA LEU A 110 -6.22 0.31 7.24
C LEU A 110 -6.06 1.66 7.94
N GLU A 111 -4.86 2.02 8.40
CA GLU A 111 -4.62 3.33 9.03
C GLU A 111 -4.86 4.50 8.05
N TRP A 112 -4.45 4.33 6.80
CA TRP A 112 -4.72 5.31 5.75
C TRP A 112 -6.22 5.50 5.51
N ALA A 113 -6.96 4.40 5.34
CA ALA A 113 -8.40 4.44 5.12
C ALA A 113 -9.15 5.08 6.30
N MET A 114 -8.78 4.74 7.54
CA MET A 114 -9.38 5.33 8.74
C MET A 114 -9.09 6.84 8.88
N SER A 115 -7.87 7.28 8.56
CA SER A 115 -7.48 8.69 8.68
C SER A 115 -8.11 9.59 7.60
N HIS A 116 -8.50 9.03 6.46
CA HIS A 116 -9.11 9.77 5.35
C HIS A 116 -10.61 9.49 5.18
N GLY A 117 -11.25 8.84 6.15
CA GLY A 117 -12.71 8.65 6.16
C GLY A 117 -13.24 7.54 5.24
N LEU A 118 -12.38 6.70 4.66
CA LEU A 118 -12.76 5.53 3.84
C LEU A 118 -13.26 4.35 4.68
N TRP A 119 -14.17 4.61 5.62
CA TRP A 119 -14.62 3.65 6.61
C TRP A 119 -15.27 2.40 6.02
N GLY A 120 -16.01 2.53 4.91
CA GLY A 120 -16.59 1.37 4.21
C GLY A 120 -15.52 0.39 3.73
N HIS A 121 -14.46 0.88 3.09
CA HIS A 121 -13.31 0.08 2.66
C HIS A 121 -12.55 -0.50 3.84
N ALA A 122 -12.32 0.31 4.90
CA ALA A 122 -11.61 -0.13 6.10
C ALA A 122 -12.35 -1.25 6.84
N LEU A 123 -13.67 -1.09 7.07
CA LEU A 123 -14.51 -2.08 7.75
C LEU A 123 -14.61 -3.38 6.95
N PHE A 124 -14.81 -3.27 5.62
CA PHE A 124 -14.87 -4.43 4.75
C PHE A 124 -13.54 -5.21 4.78
N LEU A 125 -12.42 -4.51 4.56
CA LEU A 125 -11.10 -5.13 4.61
C LEU A 125 -10.84 -5.77 5.98
N ALA A 126 -11.05 -5.03 7.07
CA ALA A 126 -10.82 -5.52 8.43
C ALA A 126 -11.62 -6.78 8.76
N SER A 127 -12.85 -6.90 8.24
CA SER A 127 -13.68 -8.11 8.41
C SER A 127 -13.07 -9.37 7.78
N LYS A 128 -12.15 -9.20 6.82
CA LYS A 128 -11.44 -10.28 6.12
C LYS A 128 -10.03 -10.52 6.67
N VAL A 129 -9.48 -9.62 7.48
CA VAL A 129 -8.14 -9.79 8.08
C VAL A 129 -8.23 -10.72 9.29
N ASP A 130 -8.88 -10.28 10.37
CA ASP A 130 -9.09 -11.06 11.59
C ASP A 130 -10.07 -10.34 12.53
N ALA A 131 -10.61 -11.08 13.51
CA ALA A 131 -11.61 -10.58 14.44
C ALA A 131 -11.11 -9.42 15.32
N ARG A 132 -9.84 -9.42 15.73
CA ARG A 132 -9.26 -8.35 16.57
C ARG A 132 -9.12 -7.08 15.76
N THR A 133 -8.63 -7.16 14.53
CA THR A 133 -8.54 -6.01 13.63
C THR A 133 -9.92 -5.42 13.33
N TYR A 134 -10.91 -6.27 13.03
CA TYR A 134 -12.29 -5.81 12.83
C TYR A 134 -12.86 -5.06 14.03
N ALA A 135 -12.73 -5.63 15.24
CA ALA A 135 -13.21 -4.99 16.47
C ALA A 135 -12.54 -3.61 16.71
N ASN A 136 -11.24 -3.50 16.44
CA ASN A 136 -10.51 -2.24 16.59
C ASN A 136 -10.98 -1.17 15.60
N VAL A 137 -11.14 -1.52 14.31
CA VAL A 137 -11.61 -0.58 13.28
C VAL A 137 -13.05 -0.16 13.55
N MET A 138 -13.92 -1.10 13.93
CA MET A 138 -15.30 -0.81 14.33
C MET A 138 -15.37 0.15 15.52
N MET A 139 -14.53 -0.06 16.55
CA MET A 139 -14.49 0.84 17.70
C MET A 139 -14.04 2.25 17.32
N ARG A 140 -13.01 2.36 16.45
CA ARG A 140 -12.55 3.67 15.95
C ARG A 140 -13.60 4.37 15.08
N PHE A 141 -14.36 3.62 14.28
CA PHE A 141 -15.48 4.16 13.51
C PHE A 141 -16.58 4.72 14.43
N ALA A 142 -17.03 3.93 15.40
CA ALA A 142 -18.07 4.37 16.35
C ALA A 142 -17.64 5.58 17.18
N ASN A 143 -16.36 5.67 17.54
CA ASN A 143 -15.79 6.82 18.25
C ASN A 143 -15.47 8.02 17.35
N GLY A 144 -15.49 7.86 16.03
CA GLY A 144 -15.27 8.93 15.06
C GLY A 144 -16.51 9.80 14.83
N LEU A 145 -17.67 9.38 15.32
CA LEU A 145 -18.90 10.17 15.34
C LEU A 145 -18.79 11.29 16.38
N THR A 146 -19.54 12.38 16.19
CA THR A 146 -19.52 13.52 17.13
C THR A 146 -20.20 13.13 18.44
N MET A 147 -19.67 13.59 19.59
CA MET A 147 -20.18 13.23 20.94
C MET A 147 -21.68 13.45 21.14
N ASN A 148 -22.29 14.39 20.43
CA ASN A 148 -23.72 14.69 20.49
C ASN A 148 -24.56 13.97 19.43
N ASP A 149 -23.96 13.05 18.67
CA ASP A 149 -24.63 12.27 17.65
C ASP A 149 -25.43 11.12 18.32
N PRO A 150 -26.76 11.05 18.12
CA PRO A 150 -27.58 9.94 18.59
C PRO A 150 -27.05 8.57 18.13
N LEU A 151 -26.42 8.48 16.96
CA LEU A 151 -25.81 7.24 16.47
C LEU A 151 -24.62 6.78 17.32
N GLN A 152 -23.82 7.72 17.83
CA GLN A 152 -22.72 7.38 18.73
C GLN A 152 -23.24 6.82 20.05
N THR A 153 -24.27 7.45 20.61
CA THR A 153 -24.95 6.99 21.82
C THR A 153 -25.55 5.60 21.62
N LEU A 154 -26.19 5.36 20.48
CA LEU A 154 -26.73 4.05 20.11
C LEU A 154 -25.62 2.98 20.02
N TYR A 155 -24.50 3.27 19.36
CA TYR A 155 -23.38 2.33 19.27
C TYR A 155 -22.70 2.05 20.61
N GLN A 156 -22.61 3.05 21.50
CA GLN A 156 -22.13 2.85 22.87
C GLN A 156 -23.06 1.93 23.66
N LEU A 157 -24.37 2.14 23.56
CA LEU A 157 -25.37 1.28 24.20
C LEU A 157 -25.31 -0.16 23.66
N MET A 158 -25.27 -0.33 22.34
CA MET A 158 -25.18 -1.65 21.70
C MET A 158 -23.89 -2.40 22.06
N SER A 159 -22.83 -1.69 22.43
CA SER A 159 -21.56 -2.26 22.90
C SER A 159 -21.48 -2.44 24.42
N GLY A 160 -22.57 -2.18 25.16
CA GLY A 160 -22.64 -2.35 26.61
C GLY A 160 -21.84 -1.31 27.40
N ARG A 161 -21.52 -0.16 26.80
CA ARG A 161 -20.80 0.95 27.45
C ARG A 161 -21.77 2.02 27.92
N GLN A 162 -21.40 2.75 28.97
CA GLN A 162 -22.12 3.96 29.37
C GLN A 162 -21.98 5.01 28.26
N PRO A 163 -23.07 5.65 27.79
CA PRO A 163 -22.97 6.62 26.72
C PRO A 163 -22.23 7.89 27.18
N ALA A 164 -21.51 8.52 26.26
CA ALA A 164 -20.72 9.73 26.54
C ALA A 164 -21.59 11.00 26.65
N ALA A 165 -22.81 10.97 26.13
CA ALA A 165 -23.76 12.08 26.14
C ALA A 165 -24.60 12.17 27.45
N VAL A 166 -24.26 11.37 28.47
CA VAL A 166 -24.93 11.33 29.78
C VAL A 166 -24.16 12.12 30.82
#